data_AF-A0A9P5UAK1-F1
#
_entry.id   AF-A0A9P5UAK1-F1
#
_cell.length_a   1.000
_cell.length_b   1.000
_cell.length_c   1.000
_cell.angle_alpha   90.00
_cell.angle_beta   90.00
_cell.angle_gamma   90.00
#
_symmetry.space_group_name_H-M   'P 1'
#
loop_
_entity.id
_entity.type
_entity.pdbx_description
1 polymer ?
#
loop_
_entity_poly.entity_id
_entity_poly.type
_entity_poly.pdbx_seq_one_letter_code
_entity_poly.pdbx_strand_id
1 'polypeptide(L)'
;NNPSVLARSIEIQLQKLISEPCHMHPNDNPLTILIDGLDECEGQDVHLEILRAIRNSVAEPFLPLRFIIASRPEAHIHEIFKSSVYRGVYRPFNIEQSFADVQTYLLDEFARIYHEHQTMAAIPLPWPLPQVLNELVWRSSGYFIYASTIIKFID
;
A
#
# COMPACT_ATOMS: atom_id res chain seq x y z
N ASN A 1 28.23 -2.65 -17.36
CA ASN A 1 28.18 -2.05 -16.01
C ASN A 1 28.79 -0.67 -16.02
N ASN A 2 27.95 0.38 -15.99
CA ASN A 2 28.38 1.76 -15.76
C ASN A 2 27.83 2.23 -14.40
N PRO A 3 28.64 2.32 -13.34
CA PRO A 3 28.17 2.71 -12.01
C PRO A 3 27.64 4.14 -11.95
N SER A 4 27.97 5.00 -12.93
CA SER A 4 27.44 6.37 -12.99
C SER A 4 25.94 6.44 -13.29
N VAL A 5 25.30 5.31 -13.62
CA VAL A 5 23.86 5.28 -13.93
C VAL A 5 23.01 5.71 -12.74
N LEU A 6 23.45 5.43 -11.52
CA LEU A 6 22.74 5.80 -10.28
C LEU A 6 22.70 7.31 -10.02
N ALA A 7 23.57 8.08 -10.69
CA ALA A 7 23.60 9.53 -10.62
C ALA A 7 22.84 10.20 -11.78
N ARG A 8 22.14 9.42 -12.62
CA ARG A 8 21.33 9.93 -13.75
C ARG A 8 19.88 10.15 -13.31
N SER A 9 19.08 10.77 -14.19
CA SER A 9 17.63 10.91 -13.98
C SER A 9 16.95 9.56 -13.77
N ILE A 10 15.81 9.57 -13.08
CA ILE A 10 15.07 8.34 -12.79
C ILE A 10 14.63 7.63 -14.08
N GLU A 11 14.33 8.39 -15.13
CA GLU A 11 14.02 7.86 -16.46
C GLU A 11 15.17 7.03 -17.05
N ILE A 12 16.41 7.53 -16.97
CA ILE A 12 17.59 6.80 -17.45
C ILE A 12 17.83 5.56 -16.58
N GLN A 13 17.66 5.68 -15.26
CA GLN A 13 17.80 4.54 -14.36
C GLN A 13 16.78 3.44 -14.70
N LEU A 14 15.51 3.80 -14.88
CA LEU A 14 14.46 2.84 -15.18
C LEU A 14 14.67 2.18 -16.55
N GLN A 15 15.09 2.96 -17.55
CA GLN A 15 15.45 2.42 -18.86
C GLN A 15 16.62 1.42 -18.77
N LYS A 16 17.73 1.82 -18.13
CA LYS A 16 18.98 1.03 -18.11
C LYS A 16 18.92 -0.18 -17.19
N LEU A 17 18.17 -0.08 -16.09
CA LEU A 17 18.15 -1.09 -15.03
C LEU A 17 16.92 -2.00 -15.09
N ILE A 18 15.84 -1.59 -15.78
CA ILE A 18 14.61 -2.36 -15.89
C ILE A 18 14.25 -2.62 -17.35
N SER A 19 13.96 -1.58 -18.15
CA SER A 19 13.45 -1.77 -19.51
C SER A 19 14.43 -2.52 -20.43
N GLU A 20 15.71 -2.13 -20.47
CA GLU A 20 16.73 -2.77 -21.30
C GLU A 20 16.96 -4.24 -20.91
N PRO A 21 17.16 -4.58 -19.61
CA PRO A 21 17.21 -5.98 -19.17
C PRO A 21 15.98 -6.81 -19.54
N CYS A 22 14.78 -6.24 -19.41
CA CYS A 22 13.54 -6.93 -19.80
C CYS A 22 13.45 -7.19 -21.31
N HIS A 23 13.96 -6.28 -22.15
CA HIS A 23 14.05 -6.52 -23.60
C HIS A 23 15.04 -7.63 -23.96
N MET A 24 16.16 -7.73 -23.24
CA MET A 24 17.17 -8.78 -23.49
C MET A 24 16.67 -10.17 -23.07
N HIS A 25 15.75 -10.22 -22.12
CA HIS A 25 15.16 -11.46 -21.61
C HIS A 25 13.63 -11.37 -21.66
N PRO A 26 13.05 -11.45 -22.87
CA PRO A 26 11.61 -11.31 -23.03
C PRO A 26 10.89 -12.43 -22.28
N ASN A 27 9.86 -12.04 -21.55
CA ASN A 27 8.97 -12.93 -20.82
C ASN A 27 7.53 -12.53 -21.16
N ASP A 28 6.68 -13.51 -21.46
CA ASP A 28 5.27 -13.27 -21.76
C ASP A 28 4.50 -12.80 -20.52
N ASN A 29 5.05 -13.05 -19.31
CA ASN A 29 4.46 -12.60 -18.07
C ASN A 29 4.81 -11.14 -17.74
N PRO A 30 3.84 -10.35 -17.27
CA PRO A 30 4.10 -8.98 -16.88
C PRO A 30 5.01 -8.88 -15.66
N LEU A 31 6.10 -8.13 -15.77
CA LEU A 31 6.93 -7.75 -14.63
C LEU A 31 6.17 -6.70 -13.81
N THR A 32 5.76 -7.10 -12.61
CA THR A 32 5.06 -6.20 -11.68
C THR A 32 6.05 -5.60 -10.69
N ILE A 33 6.07 -4.28 -10.61
CA ILE A 33 6.91 -3.50 -9.70
C ILE A 33 6.00 -2.82 -8.67
N LEU A 34 6.23 -3.09 -7.40
CA LEU A 34 5.56 -2.41 -6.29
C LEU A 34 6.44 -1.25 -5.82
N ILE A 35 5.87 -0.05 -5.80
CA ILE A 35 6.45 1.13 -5.18
C ILE A 35 5.63 1.38 -3.92
N ASP A 36 6.26 1.19 -2.76
CA ASP A 36 5.65 1.43 -1.45
C ASP A 36 6.19 2.74 -0.87
N GLY A 37 5.29 3.63 -0.41
CA GLY A 37 5.65 4.92 0.17
C GLY A 37 6.13 5.96 -0.84
N LEU A 38 5.44 6.16 -1.98
CA LEU A 38 5.83 7.22 -2.95
C LEU A 38 5.93 8.60 -2.28
N ASP A 39 5.05 8.89 -1.33
CA ASP A 39 4.98 10.15 -0.56
C ASP A 39 6.14 10.36 0.42
N GLU A 40 6.96 9.35 0.66
CA GLU A 40 8.19 9.51 1.44
C GLU A 40 9.31 10.17 0.62
N CYS A 41 9.12 10.34 -0.70
CA CYS A 41 10.05 11.07 -1.54
C CYS A 41 9.92 12.59 -1.30
N GLU A 42 11.02 13.24 -0.94
CA GLU A 42 10.98 14.68 -0.71
C GLU A 42 10.95 15.47 -2.02
N GLY A 43 9.84 16.18 -2.25
CA GLY A 43 9.70 17.17 -3.32
C GLY A 43 8.65 16.82 -4.37
N GLN A 44 7.79 17.78 -4.69
CA GLN A 44 6.74 17.60 -5.71
C GLN A 44 7.32 17.33 -7.10
N ASP A 45 8.46 17.95 -7.43
CA ASP A 45 9.16 17.71 -8.69
C ASP A 45 9.69 16.27 -8.79
N VAL A 46 10.13 15.69 -7.66
CA VAL A 46 10.60 14.30 -7.60
C VAL A 46 9.45 13.33 -7.85
N HIS A 47 8.31 13.53 -7.19
CA HIS A 47 7.10 12.74 -7.46
C HIS A 47 6.70 12.79 -8.94
N LEU A 48 6.75 13.99 -9.53
CA LEU A 48 6.41 14.19 -10.93
C LEU A 48 7.42 13.51 -11.86
N GLU A 49 8.72 13.56 -11.56
CA GLU A 49 9.77 12.88 -12.32
C GLU A 49 9.58 11.35 -12.29
N ILE A 50 9.36 10.78 -11.10
CA ILE A 50 9.11 9.35 -10.91
C ILE A 50 7.87 8.91 -11.69
N LEU A 51 6.75 9.60 -11.50
CA LEU A 51 5.49 9.26 -12.18
C LEU A 51 5.57 9.43 -13.69
N ARG A 52 6.37 10.38 -14.20
CA ARG A 52 6.60 10.55 -15.64
C ARG A 52 7.44 9.41 -16.20
N ALA A 53 8.51 9.02 -15.52
CA ALA A 53 9.35 7.89 -15.93
C ALA A 53 8.54 6.59 -15.96
N ILE A 54 7.75 6.32 -14.91
CA ILE A 54 6.84 5.16 -14.87
C ILE A 54 5.91 5.18 -16.07
N ARG A 55 5.18 6.29 -16.29
CA ARG A 55 4.26 6.44 -17.42
C ARG A 55 4.93 6.15 -18.76
N ASN A 56 6.11 6.70 -18.98
CA ASN A 56 6.85 6.50 -20.23
C ASN A 56 7.18 5.01 -20.44
N SER A 57 7.59 4.31 -19.39
CA SER A 57 7.97 2.90 -19.50
C SER A 57 6.79 1.94 -19.60
N VAL A 58 5.60 2.26 -19.04
CA VAL A 58 4.38 1.49 -19.34
C VAL A 58 3.83 1.77 -20.74
N ALA A 59 4.22 2.88 -21.37
CA ALA A 59 3.83 3.20 -22.74
C ALA A 59 4.73 2.54 -23.80
N GLU A 60 5.87 1.95 -23.40
CA GLU A 60 6.75 1.24 -24.32
C GLU A 60 6.06 -0.03 -24.86
N PRO A 61 5.85 -0.13 -26.17
CA PRO A 61 5.30 -1.35 -26.76
C PRO A 61 6.30 -2.49 -26.54
N PHE A 62 5.79 -3.71 -26.31
CA PHE A 62 6.57 -4.96 -26.15
C PHE A 62 7.21 -5.23 -24.78
N LEU A 63 7.02 -4.34 -23.80
CA LEU A 63 7.36 -4.63 -22.40
C LEU A 63 6.09 -4.74 -21.56
N PRO A 64 5.76 -5.91 -20.99
CA PRO A 64 4.59 -6.05 -20.13
C PRO A 64 4.88 -5.51 -18.71
N LEU A 65 5.38 -4.28 -18.58
CA LEU A 65 5.60 -3.67 -17.26
C LEU A 65 4.26 -3.31 -16.61
N ARG A 66 4.16 -3.58 -15.31
CA ARG A 66 3.04 -3.15 -14.47
C ARG A 66 3.58 -2.52 -13.20
N PHE A 67 3.00 -1.40 -12.81
CA PHE A 67 3.31 -0.74 -11.55
C PHE A 67 2.11 -0.78 -10.62
N ILE A 68 2.37 -1.08 -9.35
CA ILE A 68 1.46 -0.84 -8.24
C ILE A 68 2.13 0.21 -7.37
N ILE A 69 1.44 1.31 -7.10
CA ILE A 69 1.97 2.43 -6.33
C ILE A 69 1.10 2.56 -5.09
N ALA A 70 1.70 2.32 -3.92
CA ALA A 70 1.11 2.59 -2.62
C ALA A 70 1.65 3.92 -2.10
N SER A 71 0.75 4.80 -1.66
CA SER A 71 1.10 6.12 -1.15
C SER A 71 -0.02 6.66 -0.27
N ARG A 72 0.31 7.54 0.67
CA ARG A 72 -0.68 8.36 1.38
C ARG A 72 -1.40 9.29 0.39
N PRO A 73 -2.65 9.69 0.69
CA PRO A 73 -3.48 10.50 -0.22
C PRO A 73 -3.06 11.98 -0.22
N GLU A 74 -1.79 12.27 -0.55
CA GLU A 74 -1.29 13.63 -0.66
C GLU A 74 -1.92 14.33 -1.87
N ALA A 75 -2.37 15.58 -1.67
CA ALA A 75 -3.17 16.30 -2.66
C ALA A 75 -2.44 16.46 -4.01
N HIS A 76 -1.14 16.79 -4.00
CA HIS A 76 -0.38 16.97 -5.24
C HIS A 76 -0.18 15.66 -6.01
N ILE A 77 0.04 14.53 -5.32
CA ILE A 77 0.15 13.21 -5.98
C ILE A 77 -1.17 12.90 -6.69
N HIS A 78 -2.29 13.13 -5.99
CA HIS A 78 -3.62 12.92 -6.54
C HIS A 78 -3.92 13.83 -7.73
N GLU A 79 -3.46 15.09 -7.71
CA GLU A 79 -3.60 16.02 -8.84
C GLU A 79 -2.81 15.60 -10.07
N ILE A 80 -1.59 15.06 -9.91
CA ILE A 80 -0.79 14.54 -11.03
C ILE A 80 -1.57 13.46 -11.78
N PHE A 81 -2.14 12.50 -11.05
CA PHE A 81 -2.96 11.42 -11.61
C PHE A 81 -4.27 11.91 -12.23
N LYS A 82 -4.86 13.02 -11.76
CA LYS A 82 -6.06 13.62 -12.38
C LYS A 82 -5.79 14.33 -13.70
N SER A 83 -4.54 14.67 -13.99
CA SER A 83 -4.19 15.34 -15.25
C SER A 83 -4.50 14.47 -16.47
N SER A 84 -4.78 15.12 -17.61
CA SER A 84 -5.14 14.42 -18.86
C SER A 84 -4.06 13.46 -19.34
N VAL A 85 -2.82 13.67 -18.93
CA VAL A 85 -1.65 12.89 -19.34
C VAL A 85 -1.64 11.47 -18.74
N TYR A 86 -2.31 11.26 -17.61
CA TYR A 86 -2.42 9.94 -16.96
C TYR A 86 -3.75 9.26 -17.22
N ARG A 87 -4.65 9.89 -18.00
CA ARG A 87 -5.96 9.32 -18.31
C ARG A 87 -5.78 7.99 -19.05
N GLY A 88 -6.33 6.91 -18.50
CA GLY A 88 -6.26 5.57 -19.07
C GLY A 88 -4.96 4.80 -18.81
N VAL A 89 -3.97 5.42 -18.16
CA VAL A 89 -2.67 4.79 -17.83
C VAL A 89 -2.69 4.14 -16.44
N TYR A 90 -3.52 4.65 -15.52
CA TYR A 90 -3.63 4.11 -14.16
C TYR A 90 -5.08 3.75 -13.83
N ARG A 91 -5.23 2.92 -12.78
CA ARG A 91 -6.51 2.62 -12.14
C ARG A 91 -6.37 2.94 -10.65
N PRO A 92 -7.11 3.91 -10.11
CA PRO A 92 -7.06 4.19 -8.69
C PRO A 92 -7.64 2.99 -7.93
N PHE A 93 -6.99 2.62 -6.83
CA PHE A 93 -7.48 1.62 -5.90
C PHE A 93 -7.49 2.25 -4.51
N ASN A 94 -8.69 2.56 -4.01
CA ASN A 94 -8.85 3.12 -2.67
C ASN A 94 -9.05 1.96 -1.71
N ILE A 95 -8.15 1.83 -0.74
CA ILE A 95 -8.38 0.96 0.42
C ILE A 95 -9.29 1.73 1.35
N GLU A 96 -10.58 1.43 1.31
CA GLU A 96 -11.55 2.05 2.21
C GLU A 96 -11.34 1.57 3.64
N GLN A 97 -11.40 2.49 4.60
CA GLN A 97 -11.49 2.13 6.00
C GLN A 97 -12.82 1.41 6.25
N SER A 98 -12.78 0.26 6.92
CA SER A 98 -13.95 -0.58 7.12
C SER A 98 -14.18 -0.81 8.61
N PHE A 99 -15.18 -0.12 9.17
CA PHE A 99 -15.63 -0.37 10.54
C PHE A 99 -16.12 -1.80 10.72
N ALA A 100 -16.76 -2.38 9.70
CA ALA A 100 -17.28 -3.74 9.74
C ALA A 100 -16.14 -4.78 9.80
N ASP A 101 -15.09 -4.59 9.01
CA ASP A 101 -13.96 -5.52 9.01
C ASP A 101 -13.14 -5.38 10.29
N VAL A 102 -12.96 -4.15 10.80
CA VAL A 102 -12.33 -3.94 12.12
C VAL A 102 -13.14 -4.57 13.25
N GLN A 103 -14.48 -4.45 13.22
CA GLN A 103 -15.34 -5.09 14.22
C GLN A 103 -15.22 -6.60 14.19
N THR A 104 -15.23 -7.21 12.99
CA THR A 104 -15.05 -8.65 12.80
C THR A 104 -13.70 -9.10 13.35
N TYR A 105 -12.62 -8.40 12.98
CA TYR A 105 -11.28 -8.68 13.47
C TYR A 105 -11.17 -8.61 14.99
N LEU A 106 -11.70 -7.55 15.62
CA LEU A 106 -11.66 -7.41 17.07
C LEU A 106 -12.46 -8.52 17.76
N LEU A 107 -13.64 -8.88 17.24
CA LEU A 107 -14.44 -9.98 17.79
C LEU A 107 -13.67 -11.31 17.75
N ASP A 108 -13.06 -11.63 16.62
CA ASP A 108 -12.32 -12.87 16.43
C ASP A 108 -11.08 -12.93 17.33
N GLU A 109 -10.32 -11.84 17.43
CA GLU A 109 -9.11 -11.78 18.27
C GLU A 109 -9.44 -11.81 19.77
N PHE A 110 -10.50 -11.12 20.21
CA PHE A 110 -10.92 -11.22 21.61
C PHE A 110 -11.42 -12.62 21.96
N ALA A 111 -12.14 -13.28 21.04
CA ALA A 111 -12.52 -14.68 21.22
C ALA A 111 -11.29 -15.60 21.29
N ARG A 112 -10.29 -15.39 20.43
CA ARG A 112 -9.02 -16.12 20.46
C ARG A 112 -8.32 -15.96 21.81
N ILE A 113 -8.11 -14.71 22.27
CA ILE A 113 -7.47 -14.43 23.56
C ILE A 113 -8.22 -15.10 24.71
N TYR A 114 -9.56 -15.02 24.71
CA TYR A 114 -10.39 -15.64 25.74
C TYR A 114 -10.21 -17.17 25.82
N HIS A 115 -10.04 -17.83 24.68
CA HIS A 115 -9.91 -19.29 24.62
C HIS A 115 -8.47 -19.81 24.83
N GLU A 116 -7.46 -19.05 24.42
CA GLU A 116 -6.07 -19.49 24.48
C GLU A 116 -5.41 -19.22 25.85
N HIS A 117 -5.85 -18.19 26.58
CA HIS A 117 -5.22 -17.80 27.85
C HIS A 117 -5.94 -18.38 29.07
N GLN A 118 -5.23 -19.18 29.87
CA GLN A 118 -5.78 -19.79 31.09
C GLN A 118 -6.27 -18.77 32.12
N THR A 119 -5.67 -17.57 32.14
CA THR A 119 -6.08 -16.46 33.01
C THR A 119 -7.50 -15.97 32.73
N MET A 120 -8.01 -16.22 31.53
CA MET A 120 -9.37 -15.84 31.11
C MET A 120 -10.45 -16.79 31.63
N ALA A 121 -10.09 -17.96 32.17
CA ALA A 121 -11.05 -18.97 32.64
C ALA A 121 -11.98 -18.46 33.77
N ALA A 122 -11.53 -17.46 34.54
CA ALA A 122 -12.31 -16.85 35.61
C ALA A 122 -13.11 -15.61 35.17
N ILE A 123 -12.94 -15.15 33.92
CA ILE A 123 -13.60 -13.96 33.40
C ILE A 123 -14.96 -14.33 32.80
N PRO A 124 -16.08 -13.71 33.20
CA PRO A 124 -17.38 -14.03 32.64
C PRO A 124 -17.53 -13.50 31.22
N LEU A 125 -18.22 -14.26 30.36
CA LEU A 125 -18.69 -13.77 29.05
C LEU A 125 -19.90 -12.83 29.20
N PRO A 126 -20.09 -11.88 28.26
CA PRO A 126 -19.21 -11.59 27.13
C PRO A 126 -17.91 -10.88 27.54
N TRP A 127 -16.81 -11.24 26.88
CA TRP A 127 -15.53 -10.53 27.00
C TRP A 127 -14.98 -10.18 25.61
N PRO A 128 -14.63 -8.90 25.36
CA PRO A 128 -14.93 -7.74 26.19
C PRO A 128 -16.45 -7.46 26.23
N LEU A 129 -16.86 -6.54 27.09
CA LEU A 129 -18.24 -6.05 27.07
C LEU A 129 -18.57 -5.44 25.69
N PRO A 130 -19.80 -5.60 25.17
CA PRO A 130 -20.17 -5.06 23.86
C PRO A 130 -19.91 -3.54 23.72
N GLN A 131 -20.08 -2.76 24.81
CA GLN A 131 -19.80 -1.33 24.78
C GLN A 131 -18.30 -1.03 24.57
N VAL A 132 -17.42 -1.85 25.14
CA VAL A 132 -15.96 -1.70 24.97
C VAL A 132 -15.56 -2.04 23.54
N LEU A 133 -16.11 -3.13 22.98
CA LEU A 133 -15.88 -3.49 21.59
C LEU A 133 -16.29 -2.35 20.64
N ASN A 134 -17.50 -1.81 20.81
CA ASN A 134 -18.02 -0.72 19.99
C ASN A 134 -17.14 0.54 20.08
N GLU A 135 -16.66 0.87 21.28
CA GLU A 135 -15.74 1.99 21.49
C GLU A 135 -14.40 1.77 20.76
N LEU A 136 -13.84 0.56 20.81
CA LEU A 136 -12.60 0.23 20.10
C LEU A 136 -12.78 0.30 18.58
N VAL A 137 -13.91 -0.20 18.05
CA VAL A 137 -14.27 -0.08 16.64
C VAL A 137 -14.40 1.38 16.24
N TRP A 138 -15.11 2.19 17.03
CA TRP A 138 -15.29 3.61 16.75
C TRP A 138 -13.95 4.37 16.76
N ARG A 139 -13.12 4.16 17.80
CA ARG A 139 -11.79 4.79 17.92
C ARG A 139 -10.84 4.39 16.80
N SER A 140 -10.99 3.18 16.26
CA SER A 140 -10.17 2.74 15.14
C SER A 140 -10.33 3.64 13.91
N SER A 141 -11.46 4.35 13.78
CA SER A 141 -11.84 5.06 12.54
C SER A 141 -11.75 4.16 11.30
N GLY A 142 -11.97 2.85 11.47
CA GLY A 142 -11.86 1.81 10.45
C GLY A 142 -10.41 1.44 10.07
N TYR A 143 -9.40 1.91 10.81
CA TYR A 143 -8.00 1.54 10.60
C TYR A 143 -7.61 0.29 11.39
N PHE A 144 -7.19 -0.75 10.67
CA PHE A 144 -6.68 -2.00 11.23
C PHE A 144 -5.43 -1.83 12.09
N ILE A 145 -4.58 -0.84 11.82
CA ILE A 145 -3.38 -0.61 12.62
C ILE A 145 -3.71 -0.26 14.08
N TYR A 146 -4.81 0.46 14.31
CA TYR A 146 -5.29 0.75 15.66
C TYR A 146 -5.74 -0.54 16.35
N ALA A 147 -6.64 -1.29 15.70
CA ALA A 147 -7.20 -2.51 16.25
C ALA A 147 -6.13 -3.56 16.58
N SER A 148 -5.22 -3.83 15.63
CA SER A 148 -4.13 -4.80 15.82
C SER A 148 -3.14 -4.37 16.90
N THR A 149 -2.90 -3.07 17.07
CA THR A 149 -2.04 -2.57 18.16
C THR A 149 -2.70 -2.80 19.53
N ILE A 150 -4.02 -2.58 19.65
CA ILE A 150 -4.76 -2.86 20.88
C ILE A 150 -4.74 -4.36 21.21
N ILE A 151 -5.00 -5.22 20.22
CA ILE A 151 -4.96 -6.68 20.42
C ILE A 151 -3.56 -7.11 20.89
N LYS A 152 -2.48 -6.66 20.23
CA LYS A 152 -1.10 -6.96 20.64
C LYS A 152 -0.73 -6.48 22.04
N PHE A 153 -1.41 -5.45 22.55
CA PHE A 153 -1.20 -4.95 23.90
C PHE A 153 -1.92 -5.79 24.96
N ILE A 154 -3.04 -6.42 24.57
CA ILE A 154 -3.89 -7.21 25.46
C ILE A 154 -3.46 -8.68 25.50
N ASP A 155 -3.07 -9.24 24.36
CA ASP A 155 -2.56 -10.62 24.18
C ASP A 155 -1.16 -10.80 24.80
#